data_AF-A0A7V8J094-F1
#
_entry.id   AF-A0A7V8J094-F1
#
_cell.length_a   1.000
_cell.length_b   1.000
_cell.length_c   1.000
_cell.angle_alpha   90.00
_cell.angle_beta   90.00
_cell.angle_gamma   90.00
#
_symmetry.space_group_name_H-M   'P 1'
#
loop_
_entity.id
_entity.type
_entity.pdbx_description
1 polymer ?
#
loop_
_entity_poly.entity_id
_entity_poly.type
_entity_poly.pdbx_seq_one_letter_code
_entity_poly.pdbx_strand_id
1 'polypeptide(L)' 'MRIATLVFAVVCSTVLPAASEEAGTRTGIAWYGTWERGSRVAKATGRPILLISAAPQCHGISGLW' A
#
# COMPACT_ATOMS: atom_id res chain seq x y z
N MET A 1 -9.63 -11.97 44.87
CA MET A 1 -9.92 -10.81 43.97
C MET A 1 -8.68 -10.23 43.28
N ARG A 2 -7.46 -10.35 43.82
CA ARG A 2 -6.21 -9.88 43.16
C ARG A 2 -5.71 -10.75 41.99
N ILE A 3 -6.00 -12.06 42.04
CA ILE A 3 -5.53 -13.03 41.03
C ILE A 3 -6.29 -12.86 39.70
N ALA A 4 -7.60 -12.63 39.74
CA ALA A 4 -8.41 -12.43 38.53
C ALA A 4 -7.97 -11.18 37.73
N THR A 5 -7.52 -10.13 38.42
CA THR A 5 -7.02 -8.90 37.78
C THR A 5 -5.69 -9.12 37.06
N LEU A 6 -4.81 -9.97 37.62
CA LEU A 6 -3.53 -10.30 36.99
C LEU A 6 -3.70 -11.16 35.74
N VAL A 7 -4.64 -12.11 35.76
CA VAL A 7 -4.92 -12.95 34.57
C VAL A 7 -5.47 -12.11 33.42
N PHE A 8 -6.37 -11.16 33.69
CA PHE A 8 -6.94 -10.31 32.63
C PHE A 8 -5.89 -9.38 31.99
N ALA A 9 -4.97 -8.83 32.78
CA ALA A 9 -3.89 -7.97 32.28
C ALA A 9 -2.88 -8.74 31.39
N VAL A 10 -2.55 -9.98 31.76
CA VAL A 10 -1.65 -10.83 30.96
C VAL A 10 -2.28 -11.23 29.63
N VAL A 11 -3.57 -11.61 29.62
CA VAL A 11 -4.28 -11.98 28.39
C VAL A 11 -4.41 -10.79 27.42
N CYS A 12 -4.63 -9.58 27.93
CA CYS A 12 -4.71 -8.38 27.07
C CYS A 12 -3.38 -8.07 26.38
N SER A 13 -2.25 -8.38 27.03
CA SER A 13 -0.91 -8.08 26.50
C SER A 13 -0.45 -9.08 25.43
N THR A 14 -1.01 -10.29 25.40
CA THR A 14 -0.64 -11.34 24.43
C THR A 14 -1.55 -11.42 23.22
N VAL A 15 -2.73 -10.80 23.27
CA VAL A 15 -3.74 -10.86 22.18
C VAL A 15 -3.82 -9.53 21.41
N LEU A 16 -3.06 -8.50 21.77
CA LEU A 16 -2.90 -7.35 20.86
C LEU A 16 -2.21 -7.85 19.59
N PRO A 17 -2.87 -7.88 18.42
CA PRO A 17 -2.11 -7.95 17.18
C PRO A 17 -1.22 -6.72 17.23
N ALA A 18 0.10 -6.94 17.08
CA ALA A 18 1.03 -5.86 16.82
C ALA A 18 0.33 -4.93 15.82
N ALA A 19 0.18 -3.65 16.22
CA ALA A 19 -0.31 -2.59 15.34
C ALA A 19 0.27 -2.90 13.96
N SER A 20 -0.62 -3.17 12.99
CA SER A 20 -0.16 -3.66 11.69
C SER A 20 0.98 -2.77 11.28
N GLU A 21 2.19 -3.32 11.14
CA GLU A 21 3.17 -2.66 10.31
C GLU A 21 2.39 -2.39 9.02
N GLU A 22 2.08 -1.12 8.74
CA GLU A 22 1.75 -0.74 7.38
C GLU A 22 2.90 -1.30 6.58
N ALA A 23 2.67 -2.44 5.92
CA ALA A 23 3.67 -3.18 5.19
C ALA A 23 4.39 -2.15 4.32
N GLY A 24 5.62 -1.82 4.71
CA GLY A 24 6.22 -0.50 4.54
C GLY A 24 5.66 0.27 3.36
N THR A 25 4.86 1.32 3.64
CA THR A 25 4.43 2.28 2.63
C THR A 25 5.69 2.87 2.00
N ARG A 26 6.18 2.23 0.92
CA ARG A 26 7.28 2.73 0.11
C ARG A 26 6.73 4.04 -0.48
N THR A 27 7.17 5.15 0.09
CA THR A 27 6.67 6.48 -0.27
C THR A 27 7.01 6.74 -1.74
N GLY A 28 5.99 6.79 -2.59
CA GLY A 28 6.18 7.03 -4.02
C GLY A 28 5.10 6.43 -4.92
N ILE A 29 5.13 6.83 -6.19
CA ILE A 29 4.26 6.31 -7.24
C ILE A 29 5.00 5.16 -7.93
N ALA A 30 4.38 3.98 -7.96
CA ALA A 30 4.86 2.87 -8.77
C ALA A 30 4.33 3.02 -10.21
N TRP A 31 5.23 3.26 -11.16
CA TRP A 31 4.90 3.34 -12.58
C TRP A 31 4.93 1.96 -13.25
N TYR A 32 3.89 1.62 -13.99
CA TYR A 32 3.80 0.39 -14.78
C TYR A 32 3.66 0.74 -16.26
N GLY A 33 4.66 0.38 -17.07
CA GLY A 33 4.70 0.73 -18.50
C GLY A 33 3.76 -0.07 -19.41
N THR A 34 3.06 -1.08 -18.88
CA THR A 34 2.06 -1.85 -19.65
C THR A 34 0.77 -2.05 -18.89
N TRP A 35 -0.33 -2.16 -19.64
CA TRP A 35 -1.66 -2.38 -19.11
C TRP A 35 -1.78 -3.70 -18.34
N GLU A 36 -1.17 -4.77 -18.84
CA GLU A 36 -1.21 -6.11 -18.24
C GLU A 36 -0.57 -6.10 -16.85
N ARG A 37 0.53 -5.36 -16.68
CA ARG A 37 1.22 -5.24 -15.39
C ARG A 37 0.41 -4.38 -14.42
N GLY A 38 -0.07 -3.22 -14.87
CA GLY A 38 -0.88 -2.32 -14.03
C GLY A 38 -2.18 -2.98 -13.57
N SER A 39 -2.91 -3.62 -14.48
CA SER A 39 -4.18 -4.30 -14.18
C SER A 39 -4.01 -5.49 -13.23
N ARG A 40 -2.93 -6.27 -13.37
CA ARG A 40 -2.61 -7.36 -12.44
C ARG A 40 -2.40 -6.85 -11.02
N VAL A 41 -1.65 -5.75 -10.84
CA VAL A 41 -1.40 -5.18 -9.50
C VAL A 41 -2.66 -4.55 -8.93
N ALA A 42 -3.44 -3.82 -9.73
CA ALA A 42 -4.71 -3.24 -9.30
C ALA A 42 -5.67 -4.32 -8.76
N LYS A 43 -5.80 -5.44 -9.48
CA LYS A 43 -6.60 -6.60 -9.03
C LYS A 43 -6.05 -7.21 -7.74
N ALA A 44 -4.74 -7.44 -7.66
CA ALA A 44 -4.11 -8.05 -6.49
C ALA A 44 -4.21 -7.18 -5.22
N THR A 45 -4.27 -5.86 -5.38
CA THR A 45 -4.29 -4.91 -4.26
C THR A 45 -5.68 -4.32 -3.97
N GLY A 46 -6.65 -4.54 -4.85
CA GLY A 46 -7.97 -3.90 -4.76
C GLY A 46 -7.94 -2.38 -4.95
N ARG A 47 -6.86 -1.83 -5.51
CA ARG A 47 -6.68 -0.38 -5.70
C ARG A 47 -7.09 0.07 -7.11
N PRO A 48 -7.67 1.27 -7.27
CA PRO A 48 -8.00 1.82 -8.59
C PRO A 48 -6.73 2.14 -9.41
N ILE A 49 -6.89 2.21 -10.73
CA ILE A 49 -5.82 2.56 -11.67
C ILE A 49 -5.90 4.05 -12.00
N LEU A 50 -4.78 4.76 -11.86
CA LEU A 50 -4.55 6.05 -12.49
C LEU A 50 -3.83 5.79 -13.83
N LEU A 51 -4.54 5.93 -14.96
CA LEU A 51 -3.97 5.77 -16.28
C LEU A 51 -3.51 7.14 -16.80
N ILE A 52 -2.22 7.27 -17.11
CA ILE A 52 -1.65 8.48 -17.72
C ILE A 52 -1.24 8.17 -19.16
N SER A 53 -1.83 8.91 -20.10
CA SER A 53 -1.39 8.94 -21.49
C SER A 53 -0.67 10.26 -21.73
N ALA A 54 0.63 10.18 -22.03
CA ALA A 54 1.47 11.32 -22.34
C ALA A 54 2.27 11.04 -23.62
N ALA A 55 2.51 12.07 -24.40
CA ALA A 55 3.40 12.01 -25.55
C ALA A 55 4.84 12.33 -25.12
N PRO A 56 5.88 11.77 -25.78
CA PRO A 56 7.28 12.13 -25.52
C PRO A 56 7.56 13.62 -25.74
N GLN A 57 6.74 14.26 -26.58
CA GLN A 57 6.77 15.68 -26.82
C GLN A 57 5.36 16.20 -27.08
N CYS A 58 5.06 17.41 -26.62
CA CYS A 58 3.84 18.12 -26.94
C CYS A 58 4.17 19.59 -27.21
N HIS A 59 3.67 20.15 -28.31
CA HIS A 59 3.87 21.55 -28.68
C HIS A 59 5.35 22.00 -28.70
N GLY A 60 6.25 21.13 -29.16
CA GLY A 60 7.69 21.41 -29.19
C GLY A 60 8.40 21.32 -27.84
N ILE A 61 7.69 20.96 -26.76
CA ILE A 61 8.27 20.73 -25.44
C ILE A 61 8.58 19.24 -25.29
N SER A 62 9.85 18.92 -25.04
CA SER A 62 10.29 17.55 -24.74
C SER A 62 9.85 17.13 -23.33
N GLY A 63 9.18 15.99 -23.22
CA GLY A 63 8.91 15.32 -21.96
C GLY A 63 10.10 14.47 -21.50
N LEU A 64 10.20 14.26 -20.19
CA LEU A 64 11.08 13.27 -19.57
C LEU A 64 10.29 11.96 -19.37
N TRP A 65 10.95 10.82 -19.56
CA TRP A 65 10.41 9.47 -19.29
C TRP A 65 11.07 8.85 -18.06
#